data_AF-A0AAW2TLV1-F1
#
_entry.id   AF-A0AAW2TLV1-F1
#
_cell.length_a   1.000
_cell.length_b   1.000
_cell.length_c   1.000
_cell.angle_alpha   90.00
_cell.angle_beta   90.00
_cell.angle_gamma   90.00
#
_symmetry.space_group_name_H-M   'P 1'
#
loop_
_entity.id
_entity.type
_entity.pdbx_description
1 polymer ?
#
loop_
_entity_poly.entity_id
_entity_poly.type
_entity_poly.pdbx_seq_one_letter_code
_entity_poly.pdbx_strand_id
1 'polypeptide(L)'
;MTDELLADCRTPAIVEYDGTTDPLEHLSRFGNAVLLHSSQKLRKTKLSLFARQQKDNEPLKEYLQRFNTTALEVPFATQEVKTSAFSQWLLDGDFFQSLIKKPVFKFNVLLARATKYMNMDDS
;
A
#
# COMPACT_ATOMS: atom_id res chain seq x y z
N MET A 1 -22.39 -2.03 12.44
CA MET A 1 -21.10 -2.53 11.89
C MET A 1 -20.38 -1.35 11.26
N THR A 2 -19.93 -0.43 12.10
CA THR A 2 -19.17 0.77 11.73
C THR A 2 -18.35 1.14 12.95
N ASP A 3 -17.17 1.71 12.73
CA ASP A 3 -16.25 2.24 13.75
C ASP A 3 -15.10 1.34 14.25
N GLU A 4 -14.39 0.65 13.34
CA GLU A 4 -13.06 0.08 13.68
C GLU A 4 -11.95 0.52 12.70
N LEU A 5 -12.24 1.49 11.82
CA LEU A 5 -11.29 1.94 10.80
C LEU A 5 -10.46 3.18 11.20
N LEU A 6 -10.73 3.76 12.38
CA LEU A 6 -10.03 4.96 12.88
C LEU A 6 -9.37 4.75 14.27
N ALA A 7 -9.30 3.52 14.77
CA ALA A 7 -8.78 3.24 16.12
C ALA A 7 -7.25 3.43 16.26
N ASP A 8 -6.52 3.59 15.16
CA ASP A 8 -5.05 3.60 15.19
C ASP A 8 -4.45 5.01 14.96
N CYS A 9 -5.27 6.07 14.96
CA CYS A 9 -4.76 7.46 14.95
C CYS A 9 -4.41 7.90 16.37
N ARG A 10 -3.22 7.56 16.88
CA ARG A 10 -2.71 8.08 18.17
C ARG A 10 -2.43 9.56 18.06
N THR A 11 -3.21 10.42 18.69
CA THR A 11 -2.93 11.86 18.76
C THR A 11 -1.67 12.13 19.57
N PRO A 12 -0.78 13.05 19.14
CA PRO A 12 0.38 13.40 19.93
C PRO A 12 -0.07 14.12 21.20
N ALA A 13 0.56 13.81 22.33
CA ALA A 13 0.37 14.57 23.56
C ALA A 13 1.15 15.88 23.46
N ILE A 14 0.45 16.95 23.07
CA ILE A 14 1.01 18.31 23.05
C ILE A 14 0.77 18.90 24.44
N VAL A 15 1.85 19.20 25.15
CA VAL A 15 1.79 19.86 26.46
C VAL A 15 1.34 21.31 26.26
N GLU A 16 0.42 21.80 27.06
CA GLU A 16 -0.04 23.19 27.02
C GLU A 16 1.08 24.16 27.43
N TYR A 17 1.07 25.37 26.86
CA TYR A 17 2.05 26.39 27.22
C TYR A 17 1.70 27.00 28.58
N ASP A 18 2.59 26.82 29.55
CA ASP A 18 2.41 27.29 30.94
C ASP A 18 2.95 28.71 31.19
N GLY A 19 3.53 29.36 30.18
CA GLY A 19 4.15 30.68 30.29
C GLY A 19 5.51 30.70 30.98
N THR A 20 6.04 29.55 31.41
CA THR A 20 7.34 29.47 32.10
C THR A 20 8.47 28.98 31.20
N THR A 21 8.12 28.23 30.15
CA THR A 21 9.08 27.69 29.18
C THR A 21 9.40 28.72 28.08
N ASP A 22 10.55 28.60 27.42
CA ASP A 22 10.90 29.45 26.28
C ASP A 22 9.86 29.32 25.15
N PRO A 23 9.27 30.44 24.66
CA PRO A 23 8.24 30.40 23.63
C PRO A 23 8.69 29.77 22.31
N LEU A 24 9.96 29.93 21.92
CA LEU A 24 10.49 29.38 20.66
C LEU A 24 10.72 27.87 20.79
N GLU A 25 11.19 27.41 21.95
CA GLU A 25 11.31 25.99 22.27
C GLU A 25 9.93 25.31 22.26
N HIS A 26 8.93 25.93 22.89
CA HIS A 26 7.56 25.44 22.90
C HIS A 26 6.99 25.31 21.48
N LEU A 27 7.16 26.34 20.64
CA LEU A 27 6.72 26.32 19.25
C LEU A 27 7.43 25.23 18.44
N SER A 28 8.73 25.04 18.66
CA SER A 28 9.52 23.99 18.00
C SER A 28 9.04 22.59 18.39
N ARG A 29 8.72 22.37 19.68
CA ARG A 29 8.14 21.10 20.16
C ARG A 29 6.80 20.82 19.50
N PHE A 30 5.91 21.82 19.42
CA PHE A 30 4.64 21.70 18.71
C PHE A 30 4.84 21.35 17.23
N GLY A 31 5.70 22.11 16.52
CA GLY A 31 5.99 21.89 15.11
C GLY A 31 6.53 20.48 14.84
N ASN A 32 7.45 20.00 15.67
CA ASN A 32 8.00 18.65 15.57
C ASN A 32 6.95 17.56 15.85
N ALA A 33 6.05 17.77 16.81
CA ALA A 33 4.96 16.84 17.10
C ALA A 33 3.99 16.73 15.92
N VAL A 34 3.60 17.86 15.33
CA VAL A 34 2.76 17.92 14.13
C VAL A 34 3.46 17.29 12.92
N LEU A 35 4.75 17.58 12.73
CA LEU A 35 5.54 17.01 11.64
C LEU A 35 5.70 15.49 11.81
N LEU A 36 6.03 15.00 13.00
CA LEU A 36 6.18 13.56 13.27
C LEU A 36 4.84 12.82 13.09
N HIS A 37 3.73 13.44 13.49
CA HIS A 37 2.39 12.87 13.36
C HIS A 37 1.92 12.82 11.91
N SER A 38 2.13 13.91 11.15
CA SER A 38 1.84 13.94 9.70
C SER A 38 2.78 13.04 8.89
N SER A 39 4.00 12.83 9.40
CA SER A 39 5.01 11.92 8.83
C SER A 39 4.84 10.46 9.24
N GLN A 40 3.87 10.12 10.11
CA GLN A 40 3.37 8.74 10.20
C GLN A 40 2.72 8.43 8.85
N LYS A 41 3.59 8.02 7.91
CA LYS A 41 3.35 7.80 6.48
C LYS A 41 1.87 7.59 6.24
N LEU A 42 1.23 8.59 5.65
CA LEU A 42 -0.20 8.60 5.28
C LEU A 42 -0.65 7.16 5.06
N ARG A 43 -1.33 6.56 6.06
CA ARG A 43 -1.51 5.11 6.08
C ARG A 43 -2.11 4.70 4.75
N LYS A 44 -1.40 3.84 4.02
CA LYS A 44 -1.87 3.38 2.73
C LYS A 44 -3.16 2.59 2.97
N THR A 45 -4.24 3.08 2.38
CA THR A 45 -5.57 2.48 2.52
C THR A 45 -5.76 1.39 1.46
N LYS A 46 -6.85 0.63 1.51
CA LYS A 46 -7.20 -0.33 0.44
C LYS A 46 -7.21 0.33 -0.95
N LEU A 47 -7.57 1.62 -1.02
CA LEU A 47 -7.58 2.41 -2.25
C LEU A 47 -6.19 2.59 -2.86
N SER A 48 -5.11 2.57 -2.08
CA SER A 48 -3.75 2.72 -2.62
C SER A 48 -3.33 1.53 -3.48
N LEU A 49 -3.95 0.35 -3.30
CA LEU A 49 -3.74 -0.79 -4.20
C LEU A 49 -4.30 -0.53 -5.59
N PHE A 50 -5.34 0.32 -5.68
CA PHE A 50 -6.00 0.64 -6.94
C PHE A 50 -5.36 1.82 -7.69
N ALA A 51 -4.40 2.53 -7.09
CA ALA A 51 -3.66 3.59 -7.78
C ALA A 51 -2.40 3.10 -8.51
N ARG A 52 -2.16 1.77 -8.50
CA ARG A 52 -0.93 1.13 -8.96
C ARG A 52 -1.15 0.42 -10.29
N GLN A 53 -1.34 1.18 -11.37
CA GLN A 53 -1.33 0.62 -12.73
C GLN A 53 0.07 0.16 -13.13
N GLN A 54 0.16 -0.99 -13.81
CA GLN A 54 1.36 -1.37 -14.54
C GLN A 54 1.58 -0.36 -15.68
N LYS A 55 2.79 0.18 -15.79
CA LYS A 55 3.10 1.20 -16.81
C LYS A 55 3.37 0.53 -18.16
N ASP A 56 3.10 1.22 -19.27
CA ASP A 56 3.21 0.67 -20.64
C ASP A 56 4.57 0.01 -20.96
N ASN A 57 5.66 0.53 -20.39
CA ASN A 57 7.02 0.00 -20.57
C ASN A 57 7.57 -0.72 -19.33
N GLU A 58 6.70 -1.12 -18.41
CA GLU A 58 7.11 -1.81 -17.19
C GLU A 58 6.95 -3.32 -17.31
N PRO A 59 8.04 -4.09 -17.16
CA PRO A 59 7.96 -5.54 -17.17
C PRO A 59 7.17 -6.04 -15.95
N LEU A 60 6.51 -7.20 -16.11
CA LEU A 60 5.69 -7.82 -15.07
C LEU A 60 6.43 -7.97 -13.73
N LYS A 61 7.74 -8.22 -13.77
CA LYS A 61 8.62 -8.36 -12.61
C LYS A 61 8.70 -7.09 -11.77
N GLU A 62 8.91 -5.94 -12.40
CA GLU A 62 8.98 -4.66 -11.71
C GLU A 62 7.61 -4.27 -11.14
N TYR A 63 6.55 -4.51 -11.92
CA TYR A 63 5.18 -4.29 -11.46
C TYR A 63 4.84 -5.13 -10.24
N LEU A 64 5.19 -6.43 -10.26
CA LEU A 64 4.94 -7.35 -9.16
C LEU A 64 5.67 -6.94 -7.89
N GLN A 65 6.95 -6.57 -7.99
CA GLN A 65 7.75 -6.10 -6.85
C GLN A 65 7.10 -4.87 -6.22
N ARG A 66 6.76 -3.89 -7.06
CA ARG A 66 6.05 -2.68 -6.68
C ARG A 66 4.73 -3.02 -5.98
N PHE A 67 3.85 -3.78 -6.62
CA PHE A 67 2.56 -4.14 -6.06
C PHE A 67 2.71 -4.83 -4.69
N ASN A 68 3.67 -5.75 -4.57
CA ASN A 68 3.92 -6.48 -3.32
C ASN A 68 4.36 -5.54 -2.18
N THR A 69 5.23 -4.56 -2.44
CA THR A 69 5.58 -3.54 -1.44
C THR A 69 4.34 -2.82 -0.90
N THR A 70 3.41 -2.43 -1.78
CA THR A 70 2.16 -1.79 -1.34
C THR A 70 1.21 -2.76 -0.64
N ALA A 71 1.15 -4.01 -1.07
CA ALA A 71 0.32 -5.02 -0.42
C ALA A 71 0.78 -5.33 1.01
N LEU A 72 2.07 -5.17 1.33
CA LEU A 72 2.62 -5.28 2.69
C LEU A 72 2.28 -4.05 3.55
N GLU A 73 2.22 -2.86 2.94
CA GLU A 73 1.85 -1.62 3.62
C GLU A 73 0.33 -1.51 3.91
N VAL A 74 -0.49 -2.40 3.34
CA VAL A 74 -1.95 -2.47 3.56
C VAL A 74 -2.34 -3.81 4.21
N PRO A 75 -2.05 -4.02 5.51
CA PRO A 75 -2.26 -5.31 6.19
C PRO A 75 -3.72 -5.73 6.28
N PHE A 76 -4.67 -4.78 6.27
CA PHE A 76 -6.12 -5.04 6.37
C PHE A 76 -6.79 -5.37 5.02
N ALA A 77 -6.05 -5.38 3.91
CA ALA A 77 -6.60 -5.81 2.63
C ALA A 77 -6.69 -7.34 2.57
N THR A 78 -7.87 -7.87 2.26
CA THR A 78 -8.08 -9.31 2.11
C THR A 78 -7.35 -9.83 0.87
N GLN A 79 -7.19 -11.15 0.78
CA GLN A 79 -6.55 -11.80 -0.37
C GLN A 79 -7.31 -11.49 -1.68
N GLU A 80 -8.63 -11.42 -1.62
CA GLU A 80 -9.52 -11.12 -2.74
C GLU A 80 -9.32 -9.68 -3.21
N VAL A 81 -9.25 -8.72 -2.27
CA VAL A 81 -8.99 -7.30 -2.61
C VAL A 81 -7.62 -7.14 -3.28
N LYS A 82 -6.58 -7.81 -2.75
CA LYS A 82 -5.23 -7.78 -3.34
C LYS A 82 -5.22 -8.41 -4.73
N THR A 83 -5.93 -9.53 -4.92
CA THR A 83 -6.01 -10.24 -6.21
C THR A 83 -6.78 -9.43 -7.24
N SER A 84 -7.92 -8.84 -6.87
CA SER A 84 -8.74 -8.01 -7.76
C SER A 84 -7.99 -6.75 -8.18
N ALA A 85 -7.35 -6.06 -7.23
CA ALA A 85 -6.56 -4.88 -7.53
C ALA A 85 -5.39 -5.23 -8.46
N PHE A 86 -4.65 -6.31 -8.19
CA PHE A 86 -3.54 -6.72 -9.05
C PHE A 86 -4.00 -6.92 -10.51
N SER A 87 -5.07 -7.68 -10.71
CA SER A 87 -5.57 -8.04 -12.04
C SER A 87 -6.20 -6.85 -12.79
N GLN A 88 -6.88 -5.94 -12.07
CA GLN A 88 -7.52 -4.77 -12.67
C GLN A 88 -6.50 -3.78 -13.26
N TRP A 89 -5.31 -3.73 -12.68
CA TRP A 89 -4.27 -2.75 -12.99
C TRP A 89 -3.10 -3.33 -13.77
N LEU A 90 -3.20 -4.61 -14.12
CA LEU A 90 -2.27 -5.30 -15.01
C LEU A 90 -2.52 -4.83 -16.45
N LEU A 91 -1.45 -4.64 -17.23
CA LEU A 91 -1.60 -4.38 -18.65
C LEU A 91 -2.16 -5.60 -19.38
N ASP A 92 -2.89 -5.34 -20.45
CA ASP A 92 -3.31 -6.42 -21.35
C ASP A 92 -2.06 -7.05 -21.99
N GLY A 93 -2.04 -8.38 -22.01
CA GLY A 93 -0.89 -9.18 -22.40
C GLY A 93 -1.10 -10.64 -22.02
N ASP A 94 -0.16 -11.50 -22.42
CA ASP A 94 -0.31 -12.95 -22.31
C ASP A 94 -0.56 -13.43 -20.87
N PHE A 95 0.10 -12.81 -19.89
CA PHE A 95 -0.15 -13.12 -18.49
C PHE A 95 -1.58 -12.75 -18.07
N PHE A 96 -2.07 -11.55 -18.43
CA PHE A 96 -3.45 -11.11 -18.17
C PHE A 96 -4.47 -12.05 -18.83
N GLN A 97 -4.26 -12.41 -20.09
CA GLN A 97 -5.09 -13.37 -20.81
C GLN A 97 -5.10 -14.75 -20.12
N SER A 98 -3.97 -15.18 -19.54
CA SER A 98 -3.90 -16.42 -18.76
C SER A 98 -4.73 -16.39 -17.47
N LEU A 99 -4.91 -15.20 -16.87
CA LEU A 99 -5.75 -14.97 -15.70
C LEU A 99 -7.23 -14.97 -16.07
N ILE A 100 -7.61 -14.40 -17.22
CA ILE A 100 -8.98 -14.48 -17.74
C ILE A 100 -9.37 -15.95 -17.99
N LYS A 101 -8.51 -16.70 -18.70
CA LYS A 101 -8.76 -18.10 -19.05
C LYS A 101 -8.88 -19.00 -17.82
N LYS A 102 -8.11 -18.70 -16.77
CA LYS A 102 -8.13 -19.45 -15.51
C LYS A 102 -8.06 -18.47 -14.34
N PRO A 103 -9.22 -18.02 -13.83
CA PRO A 103 -9.29 -17.07 -12.73
C PRO A 103 -8.56 -17.56 -11.48
N VAL A 104 -7.98 -16.61 -10.74
CA VAL A 104 -7.33 -16.84 -9.46
C VAL A 104 -8.00 -15.94 -8.43
N PHE A 105 -8.29 -16.47 -7.24
CA PHE A 105 -8.99 -15.74 -6.18
C PHE A 105 -8.13 -15.55 -4.92
N LYS A 106 -6.98 -16.22 -4.83
CA LYS A 106 -6.05 -16.13 -3.70
C LYS A 106 -4.76 -15.47 -4.15
N PHE A 107 -4.33 -14.43 -3.41
CA PHE A 107 -3.20 -13.60 -3.83
C PHE A 107 -1.88 -14.38 -3.84
N ASN A 108 -1.65 -15.27 -2.88
CA ASN A 108 -0.47 -16.15 -2.87
C ASN A 108 -0.38 -17.07 -4.11
N VAL A 109 -1.53 -17.58 -4.59
CA VAL A 109 -1.59 -18.41 -5.81
C VAL A 109 -1.29 -17.56 -7.04
N LEU A 110 -1.78 -16.31 -7.07
CA LEU A 110 -1.48 -15.35 -8.13
C LEU A 110 0.03 -15.05 -8.19
N LEU A 111 0.66 -14.78 -7.03
CA LEU A 111 2.10 -14.53 -6.94
C LEU A 111 2.91 -15.71 -7.48
N ALA A 112 2.60 -16.93 -7.04
CA ALA A 112 3.28 -18.13 -7.51
C ALA A 112 3.16 -18.31 -9.03
N ARG A 113 1.99 -17.98 -9.58
CA ARG A 113 1.74 -18.05 -11.03
C ARG A 113 2.51 -17.00 -11.80
N ALA A 114 2.54 -15.76 -11.32
CA ALA A 114 3.33 -14.68 -11.91
C ALA A 114 4.83 -15.03 -11.91
N THR A 115 5.35 -15.53 -10.78
CA THR A 115 6.74 -15.98 -10.68
C THR A 115 7.05 -17.11 -11.66
N LYS A 116 6.16 -18.10 -11.78
CA LYS A 116 6.33 -19.17 -12.76
C LYS A 116 6.34 -18.65 -14.20
N TYR A 117 5.45 -17.71 -14.52
CA TYR A 117 5.40 -17.10 -15.85
C TYR A 117 6.71 -16.40 -16.21
N MET A 118 7.24 -15.57 -15.30
CA MET A 118 8.51 -14.86 -15.51
C MET A 118 9.69 -15.83 -15.71
N ASN A 119 9.72 -16.93 -14.97
CA ASN A 119 10.79 -17.94 -15.11
C ASN A 119 10.68 -18.77 -16.41
N MET A 120 9.53 -18.76 -17.08
CA MET A 120 9.33 -19.41 -18.38
C MET A 120 9.68 -18.49 -19.55
N ASP A 121 9.63 -17.17 -19.35
CA ASP A 121 9.93 -16.12 -20.33
C ASP A 121 11.44 -15.80 -20.39
N ASP A 122 12.19 -16.07 -19.32
CA ASP A 122 13.67 -15.95 -19.22
C ASP A 122 14.45 -17.13 -19.90
N SER A 123 13.79 -17.98 -20.71
CA SER A 123 14.37 -19.17 -21.40
C SER A 123 14.23 -19.08 -22.93
#